data_AF-A0A3A2Z6Z5-F1
#
_entry.id   AF-A0A3A2Z6Z5-F1
#
_cell.length_a   1.000
_cell.length_b   1.000
_cell.length_c   1.000
_cell.angle_alpha   90.00
_cell.angle_beta   90.00
_cell.angle_gamma   90.00
#
_symmetry.space_group_name_H-M   'P 1'
#
loop_
_entity.id
_entity.type
_entity.pdbx_description
1 polymer ?
#
loop_
_entity_poly.entity_id
_entity_poly.type
_entity_poly.pdbx_seq_one_letter_code
_entity_poly.pdbx_strand_id
1 'polypeptide(L)' 'MPEGLAIDYEQPLNGTMAAYAQQLVVCTDQTDWTSRIENDGEQKGWGEMVRGLKQLLGRGGQYADVRSFYRLNR' A
#
# COMPACT_ATOMS: atom_id res chain seq x y z
N MET A 1 2.24 13.62 26.77
CA MET A 1 1.36 12.49 27.16
C MET A 1 0.43 12.98 28.25
N PRO A 2 -0.86 12.59 28.27
CA PRO A 2 -1.75 12.94 29.37
C PRO A 2 -1.29 12.25 30.67
N GLU A 3 -1.39 12.96 31.80
CA GLU A 3 -0.96 12.46 33.10
C GLU A 3 -2.02 11.56 33.74
N GLY A 4 -1.59 10.47 34.41
CA GLY A 4 -2.47 9.62 35.23
C GLY A 4 -3.15 8.44 34.52
N LEU A 5 -2.90 8.22 33.23
CA LEU A 5 -3.34 6.99 32.54
C LEU A 5 -2.21 5.96 32.49
N ALA A 6 -2.50 4.74 32.94
CA ALA A 6 -1.60 3.62 32.76
C ALA A 6 -1.45 3.33 31.27
N ILE A 7 -0.20 3.25 30.79
CA ILE A 7 0.09 2.85 29.42
C ILE A 7 -0.21 1.35 29.31
N ASP A 8 -1.08 0.98 28.37
CA ASP A 8 -1.33 -0.42 28.02
C ASP A 8 -0.12 -0.95 27.22
N TYR A 9 0.60 -1.90 27.81
CA TYR A 9 1.75 -2.58 27.19
C TYR A 9 1.39 -3.97 26.65
N GLU A 10 0.18 -4.46 26.91
CA GLU A 10 -0.23 -5.83 26.58
C GLU A 10 -1.01 -5.90 25.26
N GLN A 11 -1.77 -4.85 24.93
CA GLN A 11 -2.51 -4.84 23.68
C GLN A 11 -1.60 -4.72 22.46
N PRO A 12 -1.83 -5.55 21.41
CA PRO A 12 -1.17 -5.36 20.13
C PRO A 12 -1.50 -3.97 19.57
N LEU A 13 -0.48 -3.18 19.25
CA LEU A 13 -0.62 -1.88 18.57
C LEU A 13 -1.20 -1.96 17.15
N ASN A 14 -1.48 -3.18 16.70
CA ASN A 14 -1.96 -3.44 15.37
C ASN A 14 -3.46 -3.08 15.25
N GLY A 15 -3.77 -2.09 14.42
CA GLY A 15 -5.14 -1.59 14.22
C GLY A 15 -5.55 -0.47 15.18
N THR A 16 -4.71 -0.14 16.18
CA THR A 16 -4.90 1.00 17.08
C THR A 16 -4.12 2.24 16.64
N MET A 17 -3.13 2.07 15.76
CA MET A 17 -2.44 3.15 15.06
C MET A 17 -2.89 3.23 13.60
N ALA A 18 -2.91 4.44 13.02
CA ALA A 18 -3.10 4.60 11.59
C ALA A 18 -2.05 3.79 10.83
N ALA A 19 -2.48 2.97 9.87
CA ALA A 19 -1.56 2.21 9.04
C ALA A 19 -0.63 3.19 8.32
N TYR A 20 0.69 2.99 8.44
CA TYR A 20 1.64 3.70 7.61
C TYR A 20 1.34 3.35 6.15
N ALA A 21 0.77 4.31 5.42
CA ALA A 21 0.49 4.17 4.00
C ALA A 21 1.71 4.66 3.21
N GLN A 22 2.26 3.80 2.36
CA GLN A 22 3.27 4.19 1.39
C GLN A 22 2.58 4.59 0.09
N GLN A 23 2.98 5.72 -0.48
CA GLN A 23 2.45 6.25 -1.74
C GLN A 23 3.60 6.47 -2.72
N LEU A 24 3.32 6.26 -4.01
CA LEU A 24 4.25 6.51 -5.10
C LEU A 24 3.60 7.50 -6.08
N VAL A 25 4.34 8.55 -6.44
CA VAL A 25 3.89 9.59 -7.37
C VAL A 25 4.65 9.45 -8.68
N VAL A 26 3.93 9.43 -9.80
CA VAL A 26 4.53 9.36 -11.15
C VAL A 26 4.23 10.66 -11.89
N CYS A 27 5.26 11.41 -12.26
CA CYS A 27 5.13 12.66 -13.00
C CYS A 27 5.14 12.39 -14.51
N THR A 28 3.96 12.31 -15.12
CA THR A 28 3.79 11.86 -16.52
C THR A 28 3.37 12.96 -17.50
N ASP A 29 3.10 14.18 -17.01
CA ASP A 29 2.51 15.30 -17.75
C ASP A 29 1.12 15.01 -18.35
N GLN A 30 0.48 13.90 -17.93
CA GLN A 30 -0.87 13.54 -18.34
C GLN A 30 -1.89 14.31 -17.48
N THR A 31 -2.84 14.99 -18.12
CA THR A 31 -3.87 15.78 -17.45
C THR A 31 -5.18 15.03 -17.26
N ASP A 32 -5.55 14.16 -18.19
CA ASP A 32 -6.78 13.36 -18.15
C ASP A 32 -6.46 11.92 -17.73
N TRP A 33 -7.14 11.42 -16.69
CA TRP A 33 -6.82 10.14 -16.05
C TRP A 33 -8.07 9.28 -15.93
N THR A 34 -7.91 7.99 -16.19
CA THR A 34 -8.93 7.03 -15.81
C THR A 34 -8.94 6.83 -14.29
N SER A 35 -10.02 6.27 -13.73
CA SER A 35 -10.07 5.96 -12.29
C SER A 35 -9.01 4.95 -11.82
N ARG A 36 -8.35 4.26 -12.75
CA ARG A 36 -7.40 3.18 -12.50
C ARG A 36 -6.13 3.40 -13.30
N ILE A 37 -5.07 3.83 -12.62
CA ILE A 37 -3.79 4.18 -13.21
C ILE A 37 -3.20 3.09 -14.15
N GLU A 38 -3.49 1.82 -13.92
CA GLU A 38 -3.03 0.71 -14.79
C GLU A 38 -3.65 0.70 -16.20
N ASN A 39 -4.77 1.41 -16.39
CA ASN A 39 -5.45 1.55 -17.68
C ASN A 39 -4.92 2.76 -18.47
N ASP A 40 -4.05 3.58 -17.88
CA ASP A 40 -3.42 4.72 -18.52
C ASP A 40 -2.01 4.37 -19.03
N GLY A 41 -1.40 5.28 -19.79
CA GLY A 41 0.00 5.15 -20.21
C GLY A 41 0.25 4.03 -21.23
N GLU A 42 -0.76 3.61 -21.98
CA GLU A 42 -0.57 2.72 -23.12
C GLU A 42 0.47 3.30 -24.09
N GLN A 43 1.42 2.46 -24.51
CA GLN A 43 2.56 2.86 -25.36
C GLN A 43 3.49 3.92 -24.72
N LYS A 44 3.36 4.18 -23.42
CA LYS A 44 4.28 5.04 -22.64
C LYS A 44 5.11 4.17 -21.70
N GLY A 45 6.40 4.49 -21.57
CA GLY A 45 7.32 3.72 -20.71
C GLY A 45 6.90 3.67 -19.24
N TRP A 46 6.30 4.76 -18.73
CA TRP A 46 5.81 4.80 -17.33
C TRP A 46 4.57 3.93 -17.10
N GLY A 47 3.76 3.66 -18.12
CA GLY A 47 2.56 2.82 -17.99
C GLY A 47 2.93 1.38 -17.67
N GLU A 48 3.93 0.83 -18.37
CA GLU A 48 4.48 -0.50 -18.04
C GLU A 48 5.12 -0.54 -16.65
N MET A 49 5.82 0.52 -16.26
CA MET A 49 6.39 0.63 -14.92
C MET A 49 5.32 0.54 -13.82
N VAL A 50 4.22 1.30 -13.96
CA VAL A 50 3.11 1.30 -13.00
C VAL A 50 2.44 -0.08 -12.92
N ARG A 51 2.20 -0.73 -14.06
CA ARG A 51 1.64 -2.09 -14.09
C ARG A 51 2.55 -3.09 -13.38
N GLY A 52 3.85 -3.03 -13.63
CA GLY A 52 4.84 -3.87 -12.95
C GLY A 52 4.88 -3.63 -11.44
N LEU A 53 4.93 -2.36 -11.01
CA LEU A 53 4.89 -2.01 -9.58
C LEU A 53 3.61 -2.50 -8.92
N LYS A 54 2.46 -2.41 -9.58
CA LYS A 54 1.18 -2.91 -9.08
C LYS A 54 1.17 -4.44 -8.96
N GLN A 55 1.81 -5.17 -9.86
CA GLN A 55 1.96 -6.63 -9.74
C GLN A 55 2.84 -7.01 -8.54
N LEU A 56 3.84 -6.21 -8.22
CA LEU A 56 4.78 -6.48 -7.12
C LEU A 56 4.22 -6.08 -5.75
N LEU A 57 3.59 -4.91 -5.65
CA LEU A 57 3.13 -4.29 -4.40
C LEU A 57 1.62 -4.45 -4.16
N GLY A 58 0.85 -4.70 -5.22
CA GLY A 58 -0.61 -4.88 -5.15
C GLY A 58 -1.01 -6.30 -4.74
N ARG A 59 -2.31 -6.53 -4.61
CA ARG A 59 -2.87 -7.80 -4.10
C ARG A 59 -2.27 -9.03 -4.79
N GLY A 60 -1.66 -9.93 -4.02
CA GLY A 60 -1.04 -11.16 -4.51
C GLY A 60 0.40 -10.98 -5.02
N GLY A 61 0.93 -9.77 -4.99
CA GLY A 61 2.32 -9.47 -5.31
C GLY A 61 3.28 -9.93 -4.22
N GLN A 62 4.53 -10.18 -4.63
CA GLN A 62 5.59 -10.67 -3.75
C GLN A 62 5.83 -9.79 -2.52
N TYR A 63 5.59 -8.49 -2.64
CA TYR A 63 5.85 -7.49 -1.61
C TYR A 63 4.56 -6.86 -1.07
N ALA A 64 3.40 -7.40 -1.46
CA ALA A 64 2.13 -7.02 -0.85
C ALA A 64 2.11 -7.51 0.61
N ASP A 65 1.64 -6.67 1.53
CA ASP A 65 1.69 -6.88 2.99
C ASP A 65 1.56 -8.36 3.40
N VAL A 66 2.62 -8.83 4.07
CA VAL A 66 2.88 -10.23 4.47
C VAL A 66 1.88 -10.74 5.51
N ARG A 67 0.99 -9.91 6.07
CA ARG A 67 0.00 -10.37 7.05
C ARG A 67 -1.00 -11.39 6.54
N SER A 68 -1.18 -11.55 5.23
CA SER A 68 -1.97 -12.67 4.70
C SER A 68 -1.29 -14.04 4.91
N PHE A 69 0.03 -14.06 5.17
CA PHE A 69 0.82 -15.28 5.33
C PHE A 69 0.68 -15.92 6.73
N TYR A 70 0.37 -15.13 7.76
CA TYR A 70 0.19 -15.64 9.13
C TYR A 70 -1.25 -16.15 9.45
N ARG A 71 -2.17 -16.14 8.48
CA ARG A 71 -3.57 -16.59 8.66
C ARG A 71 -3.81 -18.07 8.33
N LEU A 72 -2.78 -18.83 7.92
CA LEU A 72 -2.92 -20.24 7.50
C LEU A 72 -2.45 -21.29 8.53
N ASN A 73 -2.05 -20.88 9.75
CA ASN A 73 -1.74 -21.81 10.84
C ASN A 73 -2.55 -21.50 12.10
N ARG A 74 -3.87 -21.66 12.02
CA ARG A 74 -4.72 -21.83 13.20
C ARG A 74 -5.83 -22.83 12.90
#